data_AF-A0A4U2GXL7-F1
#
_entry.id   AF-A0A4U2GXL7-F1
#
_cell.length_a   1.000
_cell.length_b   1.000
_cell.length_c   1.000
_cell.angle_alpha   90.00
_cell.angle_beta   90.00
_cell.angle_gamma   90.00
#
_symmetry.space_group_name_H-M   'P 1'
#
loop_
_entity.id
_entity.type
_entity.pdbx_description
1 polymer ?
#
loop_
_entity_poly.entity_id
_entity_poly.type
_entity_poly.pdbx_seq_one_letter_code
_entity_poly.pdbx_strand_id
1 'polypeptide(L)'
;MVEGTSNGTVYAHAWFAASAKRALEAENFGDTCAGITVVTLTAFMVESYFNYICSRLLNKSELIEAVLDSDLPLDVVAKLDDCEKKLGFEERVAKAYGIDERYELLANNLIKFSHGQKSKQLAKCFEESGKDGADFTEIDNKFRIPPIVKCKAILDTVSRDERKNNEFVNIVVRLFSARNSLAHGKTESVSNTFTIDDEEVSPESCPSVIASWQESCSLEKAQSYYGTCTELVNYIGKLALDEEHPLLTLSSQVSGLQGHTKHLREA
;
A
#
# COMPACT_ATOMS: atom_id res chain seq x y z
N MET A 1 -36.22 -14.77 -16.97
CA MET A 1 -35.17 -14.98 -15.97
C MET A 1 -34.24 -13.79 -16.07
N VAL A 2 -33.96 -13.08 -14.97
CA VAL A 2 -33.02 -11.96 -14.97
C VAL A 2 -31.75 -12.49 -14.33
N GLU A 3 -30.68 -12.54 -15.11
CA GLU A 3 -29.35 -12.87 -14.60
C GLU A 3 -28.64 -11.56 -14.25
N GLY A 4 -27.91 -11.55 -13.14
CA GLY A 4 -27.18 -10.38 -12.68
C GLY A 4 -25.77 -10.76 -12.25
N THR A 5 -24.84 -9.83 -12.44
CA THR A 5 -23.45 -9.93 -11.99
C THR A 5 -23.15 -8.79 -11.03
N SER A 6 -22.32 -9.08 -10.02
CA SER A 6 -21.84 -8.08 -9.07
C SER A 6 -20.34 -8.25 -8.91
N ASN A 7 -19.59 -7.19 -9.18
CA ASN A 7 -18.15 -7.13 -9.03
C ASN A 7 -17.79 -6.04 -8.02
N GLY A 8 -16.75 -6.24 -7.24
CA GLY A 8 -16.32 -5.25 -6.25
C GLY A 8 -14.91 -5.47 -5.75
N THR A 9 -14.32 -4.42 -5.21
CA THR A 9 -12.99 -4.45 -4.60
C THR A 9 -13.12 -4.31 -3.10
N VAL A 10 -12.42 -5.15 -2.34
CA VAL A 10 -12.33 -5.04 -0.88
C VAL A 10 -10.93 -4.53 -0.53
N TYR A 11 -10.87 -3.38 0.14
CA TYR A 11 -9.62 -2.69 0.42
C TYR A 11 -9.02 -3.16 1.75
N ALA A 12 -8.25 -4.25 1.71
CA ALA A 12 -7.68 -4.87 2.91
C ALA A 12 -6.86 -3.88 3.77
N HIS A 13 -6.13 -2.95 3.15
CA HIS A 13 -5.39 -1.91 3.86
C HIS A 13 -6.29 -1.04 4.77
N ALA A 14 -7.49 -0.67 4.33
CA ALA A 14 -8.44 0.11 5.12
C ALA A 14 -8.96 -0.70 6.33
N TRP A 15 -9.22 -2.00 6.15
CA TRP A 15 -9.58 -2.90 7.24
C TRP A 15 -8.47 -3.08 8.28
N PHE A 16 -7.22 -3.23 7.82
CA PHE A 16 -6.06 -3.32 8.72
C PHE A 16 -5.84 -2.01 9.48
N ALA A 17 -5.98 -0.85 8.82
CA ALA A 17 -5.89 0.45 9.47
C ALA A 17 -6.95 0.61 10.57
N ALA A 18 -8.22 0.34 10.25
CA ALA A 18 -9.32 0.41 11.21
C ALA A 18 -9.11 -0.53 12.41
N SER A 19 -8.57 -1.73 12.16
CA SER A 19 -8.29 -2.71 13.20
C SER A 19 -7.12 -2.28 14.10
N ALA A 20 -6.05 -1.73 13.54
CA ALA A 20 -4.92 -1.19 14.29
C ALA A 20 -5.37 -0.02 15.18
N LYS A 21 -6.19 0.89 14.64
CA LYS A 21 -6.77 2.00 15.41
C LYS A 21 -7.58 1.52 16.61
N ARG A 22 -8.46 0.53 16.40
CA ARG A 22 -9.26 -0.05 17.50
C ARG A 22 -8.39 -0.70 18.57
N ALA A 23 -7.28 -1.35 18.18
CA ALA A 23 -6.34 -1.94 19.14
C ALA A 23 -5.62 -0.87 19.97
N LEU A 24 -5.32 0.31 19.39
CA LEU A 24 -4.75 1.45 20.13
C LEU A 24 -5.75 2.10 21.10
N GLU A 25 -7.04 2.07 20.78
CA GLU A 25 -8.11 2.65 21.58
C GLU A 25 -8.65 1.71 22.67
N ALA A 26 -8.24 0.43 22.66
CA ALA A 26 -8.72 -0.58 23.60
C ALA A 26 -7.96 -0.55 24.93
N GLU A 27 -8.67 -0.32 26.04
CA GLU A 27 -8.07 -0.26 27.39
C GLU A 27 -7.70 -1.63 27.97
N ASN A 28 -8.19 -2.73 27.40
CA ASN A 28 -8.10 -4.07 27.98
C ASN A 28 -7.02 -4.98 27.36
N PHE A 29 -6.19 -4.47 26.46
CA PHE A 29 -5.18 -5.28 25.76
C PHE A 29 -3.89 -5.49 26.57
N GLY A 30 -3.48 -4.48 27.35
CA GLY A 30 -2.13 -4.39 27.91
C GLY A 30 -1.08 -3.99 26.85
N ASP A 31 -0.07 -3.22 27.26
CA ASP A 31 0.84 -2.51 26.35
C ASP A 31 1.52 -3.40 25.31
N THR A 32 2.07 -4.54 25.75
CA THR A 32 2.81 -5.46 24.86
C THR A 32 1.88 -6.10 23.82
N CYS A 33 0.69 -6.57 24.23
CA CYS A 33 -0.26 -7.20 23.32
C CYS A 33 -0.85 -6.17 22.33
N ALA A 34 -1.15 -4.97 22.82
CA ALA A 34 -1.59 -3.86 21.97
C ALA A 34 -0.51 -3.53 20.93
N GLY A 35 0.73 -3.37 21.38
CA GLY A 35 1.84 -3.01 20.50
C GLY A 35 2.17 -4.09 19.46
N ILE A 36 2.17 -5.39 19.82
CA ILE A 36 2.30 -6.50 18.85
C ILE A 36 1.22 -6.41 17.77
N THR A 37 -0.03 -6.23 18.21
CA THR A 37 -1.20 -6.19 17.32
C THR A 37 -1.10 -5.02 16.35
N VAL A 38 -0.79 -3.84 16.87
CA VAL A 38 -0.70 -2.60 16.09
C VAL A 38 0.48 -2.63 15.13
N VAL A 39 1.66 -3.08 15.56
CA VAL A 39 2.83 -3.24 14.66
C VAL A 39 2.50 -4.18 13.51
N THR A 40 1.88 -5.32 13.81
CA THR A 40 1.55 -6.35 12.81
C THR A 40 0.51 -5.83 11.81
N LEU A 41 -0.59 -5.26 12.31
CA LEU A 41 -1.65 -4.72 11.46
C LEU A 41 -1.20 -3.52 10.64
N THR A 42 -0.33 -2.66 11.20
CA THR A 42 0.25 -1.53 10.45
C THR A 42 1.15 -2.04 9.32
N ALA A 43 1.94 -3.08 9.53
CA ALA A 43 2.74 -3.69 8.47
C ALA A 43 1.86 -4.28 7.35
N PHE A 44 0.76 -4.96 7.71
CA PHE A 44 -0.20 -5.48 6.72
C PHE A 44 -0.95 -4.38 5.98
N MET A 45 -1.33 -3.31 6.66
CA MET A 45 -1.91 -2.11 6.06
C MET A 45 -0.99 -1.55 4.98
N VAL A 46 0.27 -1.30 5.32
CA VAL A 46 1.27 -0.73 4.41
C VAL A 46 1.55 -1.65 3.23
N GLU A 47 1.76 -2.96 3.48
CA GLU A 47 2.02 -3.94 2.42
C GLU A 47 0.84 -4.06 1.46
N SER A 48 -0.39 -4.15 2.00
CA SER A 48 -1.61 -4.20 1.19
C SER A 48 -1.81 -2.92 0.38
N TYR A 49 -1.50 -1.76 0.94
CA TYR A 49 -1.65 -0.49 0.22
C TYR A 49 -0.61 -0.33 -0.89
N PHE A 50 0.64 -0.73 -0.65
CA PHE A 50 1.65 -0.73 -1.72
C PHE A 50 1.28 -1.68 -2.86
N ASN A 51 0.69 -2.84 -2.55
CA ASN A 51 0.16 -3.72 -3.59
C ASN A 51 -0.94 -3.06 -4.39
N TYR A 52 -1.90 -2.43 -3.70
CA TYR A 52 -2.98 -1.69 -4.34
C TYR A 52 -2.44 -0.59 -5.27
N ILE A 53 -1.54 0.26 -4.78
CA ILE A 53 -0.98 1.37 -5.57
C ILE A 53 -0.18 0.85 -6.77
N CYS A 54 0.64 -0.19 -6.59
CA CYS A 54 1.35 -0.77 -7.72
C CYS A 54 0.40 -1.37 -8.76
N SER A 55 -0.66 -2.07 -8.35
CA SER A 55 -1.68 -2.58 -9.27
C SER A 55 -2.37 -1.46 -10.04
N ARG A 56 -2.78 -0.38 -9.37
CA ARG A 56 -3.44 0.76 -10.02
C ARG A 56 -2.51 1.48 -11.00
N LEU A 57 -1.26 1.76 -10.59
CA LEU A 57 -0.30 2.50 -11.43
C LEU A 57 0.25 1.67 -12.60
N LEU A 58 0.18 0.34 -12.53
CA LEU A 58 0.59 -0.55 -13.61
C LEU A 58 -0.57 -0.98 -14.53
N ASN A 59 -1.82 -0.62 -14.19
CA ASN A 59 -3.00 -0.87 -15.01
C ASN A 59 -3.41 0.42 -15.73
N LYS A 60 -2.92 0.60 -16.96
CA LYS A 60 -3.17 1.81 -17.76
C LYS A 60 -4.66 1.97 -18.08
N SER A 61 -5.33 0.88 -18.45
CA SER A 61 -6.74 0.88 -18.84
C SER A 61 -7.64 1.38 -17.71
N GLU A 62 -7.47 0.86 -16.49
CA GLU A 62 -8.24 1.34 -15.33
C GLU A 62 -8.01 2.82 -15.01
N LEU A 63 -6.79 3.33 -15.20
CA LEU A 63 -6.50 4.75 -14.98
C LEU A 63 -7.12 5.64 -16.06
N ILE A 64 -7.12 5.20 -17.32
CA ILE A 64 -7.79 5.90 -18.41
C ILE A 64 -9.30 5.91 -18.15
N GLU A 65 -9.90 4.77 -17.82
CA GLU A 65 -11.33 4.67 -17.47
C GLU A 65 -11.68 5.58 -16.30
N ALA A 66 -10.87 5.60 -15.23
CA ALA A 66 -11.11 6.48 -14.08
C ALA A 66 -11.08 7.98 -14.45
N VAL A 67 -10.22 8.39 -15.40
CA VAL A 67 -10.23 9.76 -15.93
C VAL A 67 -11.48 10.04 -16.75
N LEU A 68 -11.94 9.07 -17.55
CA LEU A 68 -13.12 9.21 -18.41
C LEU A 68 -14.45 9.18 -17.65
N ASP A 69 -14.51 8.41 -16.56
CA ASP A 69 -15.69 8.28 -15.68
C ASP A 69 -15.79 9.41 -14.65
N SER A 70 -14.69 10.12 -14.39
CA SER A 70 -14.75 11.36 -13.59
C SER A 70 -15.63 12.38 -14.30
N ASP A 71 -16.35 13.24 -13.56
CA ASP A 71 -17.07 14.39 -14.13
C ASP A 71 -16.04 15.24 -14.90
N LEU A 72 -15.89 14.95 -16.19
CA LEU A 72 -14.78 15.42 -17.01
C LEU A 72 -14.72 16.95 -16.89
N PRO A 73 -13.66 17.50 -16.27
CA PRO A 73 -13.55 18.93 -16.21
C PRO A 73 -13.44 19.46 -17.64
N LEU A 74 -13.95 20.67 -17.88
CA LEU A 74 -13.92 21.37 -19.18
C LEU A 74 -12.50 21.46 -19.79
N ASP A 75 -11.45 21.10 -19.04
CA ASP A 75 -10.05 21.09 -19.43
C ASP A 75 -9.59 19.82 -20.18
N VAL A 76 -10.35 18.72 -20.16
CA VAL A 76 -9.94 17.46 -20.80
C VAL A 76 -9.79 17.67 -22.31
N VAL A 77 -10.78 18.30 -22.95
CA VAL A 77 -10.75 18.59 -24.39
C VAL A 77 -9.54 19.47 -24.73
N ALA A 78 -9.24 20.48 -23.91
CA ALA A 78 -8.09 21.35 -24.10
C ALA A 78 -6.76 20.59 -23.99
N LYS A 79 -6.59 19.76 -22.95
CA LYS A 79 -5.39 18.92 -22.76
C LYS A 79 -5.22 17.88 -23.88
N LEU A 80 -6.32 17.32 -24.37
CA LEU A 80 -6.28 16.37 -25.47
C LEU A 80 -5.91 17.06 -26.78
N ASP A 81 -6.39 18.28 -27.04
CA ASP A 81 -6.11 19.03 -28.29
C ASP A 81 -4.63 19.40 -28.47
N ASP A 82 -3.88 19.52 -27.37
CA ASP A 82 -2.42 19.68 -27.39
C ASP A 82 -1.68 18.38 -27.77
N CYS A 83 -2.35 17.23 -27.77
CA CYS A 83 -1.78 15.95 -28.19
C CYS A 83 -1.86 15.74 -29.72
N GLU A 84 -0.92 14.98 -30.26
CA GLU A 84 -0.88 14.65 -31.69
C GLU A 84 -2.16 13.93 -32.13
N LYS A 85 -2.91 14.55 -33.04
CA LYS A 85 -4.24 14.08 -33.50
C LYS A 85 -4.23 12.72 -34.20
N LYS A 86 -3.06 12.18 -34.54
CA LYS A 86 -2.89 10.84 -35.14
C LYS A 86 -2.98 9.71 -34.11
N LEU A 87 -2.84 10.02 -32.82
CA LEU A 87 -2.96 9.06 -31.72
C LEU A 87 -4.43 8.71 -31.48
N GLY A 88 -4.69 7.48 -31.02
CA GLY A 88 -6.02 7.09 -30.56
C GLY A 88 -6.50 7.95 -29.39
N PHE A 89 -7.81 8.00 -29.15
CA PHE A 89 -8.37 8.81 -28.05
C PHE A 89 -7.79 8.41 -26.69
N GLU A 90 -7.75 7.12 -26.37
CA GLU A 90 -7.17 6.59 -25.13
C GLU A 90 -5.67 6.89 -25.00
N GLU A 91 -4.91 6.78 -26.10
CA GLU A 91 -3.47 7.14 -26.12
C GLU A 91 -3.27 8.65 -25.85
N ARG A 92 -4.18 9.51 -26.32
CA ARG A 92 -4.15 10.95 -26.00
C ARG A 92 -4.48 11.19 -24.53
N VAL A 93 -5.43 10.47 -23.94
CA VAL A 93 -5.74 10.56 -22.50
C VAL A 93 -4.54 10.12 -21.67
N ALA A 94 -3.94 8.97 -22.00
CA ALA A 94 -2.77 8.46 -21.31
C ALA A 94 -1.61 9.45 -21.31
N LYS A 95 -1.34 10.08 -22.46
CA LYS A 95 -0.31 11.10 -22.61
C LYS A 95 -0.64 12.40 -21.85
N ALA A 96 -1.86 12.90 -22.01
CA ALA A 96 -2.29 14.17 -21.40
C ALA A 96 -2.28 14.13 -19.86
N TYR A 97 -2.54 12.98 -19.27
CA TYR A 97 -2.58 12.78 -17.81
C TYR A 97 -1.30 12.12 -17.26
N GLY A 98 -0.27 11.92 -18.08
CA GLY A 98 1.01 11.35 -17.67
C GLY A 98 0.93 9.89 -17.19
N ILE A 99 -0.07 9.13 -17.64
CA ILE A 99 -0.29 7.73 -17.25
C ILE A 99 0.87 6.85 -17.77
N ASP A 100 1.30 7.06 -19.01
CA ASP A 100 2.42 6.32 -19.60
C ASP A 100 3.73 6.59 -18.85
N GLU A 101 4.03 7.85 -18.54
CA GLU A 101 5.23 8.24 -17.81
C GLU A 101 5.26 7.61 -16.40
N ARG A 102 4.13 7.64 -15.68
CA ARG A 102 4.02 7.02 -14.36
C ARG A 102 4.19 5.50 -14.40
N TYR A 103 3.59 4.84 -15.39
CA TYR A 103 3.76 3.41 -15.62
C TYR A 103 5.24 3.07 -15.82
N GLU A 104 5.90 3.75 -16.75
CA GLU A 104 7.30 3.52 -17.09
C GLU A 104 8.23 3.79 -15.91
N LEU A 105 8.02 4.91 -15.20
CA LEU A 105 8.79 5.24 -14.00
C LEU A 105 8.64 4.17 -12.92
N LEU A 106 7.41 3.71 -12.63
CA LEU A 106 7.20 2.70 -11.61
C LEU A 106 7.83 1.36 -12.00
N ALA A 107 7.62 0.90 -13.24
CA ALA A 107 8.21 -0.34 -13.73
C ALA A 107 9.74 -0.30 -13.65
N ASN A 108 10.35 0.79 -14.13
CA ASN A 108 11.79 1.00 -14.07
C ASN A 108 12.32 1.05 -12.63
N ASN A 109 11.60 1.73 -11.73
CA ASN A 109 11.98 1.81 -10.33
C ASN A 109 11.87 0.45 -9.61
N LEU A 110 10.84 -0.35 -9.90
CA LEU A 110 10.71 -1.71 -9.38
C LEU A 110 11.86 -2.61 -9.86
N ILE A 111 12.28 -2.48 -11.13
CA ILE A 111 13.44 -3.19 -11.68
C ILE A 111 14.74 -2.73 -11.00
N LYS A 112 14.95 -1.41 -10.91
CA LYS A 112 16.15 -0.75 -10.33
C LYS A 112 16.37 -1.14 -8.88
N PHE A 113 15.31 -1.12 -8.07
CA PHE A 113 15.39 -1.43 -6.65
C PHE A 113 15.32 -2.93 -6.35
N SER A 114 14.98 -3.75 -7.34
CA SER A 114 15.18 -5.19 -7.28
C SER A 114 16.63 -5.54 -7.60
N HIS A 115 17.16 -6.61 -7.01
CA HIS A 115 18.56 -7.01 -7.19
C HIS A 115 18.71 -8.38 -7.84
N GLY A 116 19.84 -8.58 -8.53
CA GLY A 116 20.24 -9.86 -9.09
C GLY A 116 19.29 -10.41 -10.14
N GLN A 117 19.01 -11.72 -10.08
CA GLN A 117 18.17 -12.41 -11.06
C GLN A 117 16.74 -11.87 -11.08
N LYS A 118 16.21 -11.41 -9.93
CA LYS A 118 14.86 -10.85 -9.83
C LYS A 118 14.70 -9.61 -10.71
N SER A 119 15.68 -8.71 -10.73
CA SER A 119 15.67 -7.50 -11.57
C SER A 119 15.57 -7.85 -13.06
N LYS A 120 16.40 -8.80 -13.54
CA LYS A 120 16.38 -9.25 -14.94
C LYS A 120 15.04 -9.90 -15.33
N GLN A 121 14.47 -10.71 -14.44
CA GLN A 121 13.19 -11.36 -14.70
C GLN A 121 12.02 -10.38 -14.67
N LEU A 122 12.06 -9.36 -13.81
CA LEU A 122 11.09 -8.27 -13.80
C LEU A 122 11.14 -7.45 -15.09
N ALA A 123 12.34 -7.07 -15.54
CA ALA A 123 12.52 -6.35 -16.81
C ALA A 123 11.88 -7.11 -17.97
N LYS A 124 12.17 -8.41 -18.08
CA LYS A 124 11.55 -9.27 -19.08
C LYS A 124 10.02 -9.33 -18.96
N CYS A 125 9.48 -9.44 -17.74
CA CYS A 125 8.03 -9.44 -17.54
C CYS A 125 7.38 -8.13 -18.02
N PHE A 126 7.96 -6.96 -17.70
CA PHE A 126 7.42 -5.69 -18.15
C PHE A 126 7.55 -5.47 -19.66
N GLU A 127 8.61 -6.00 -20.30
CA GLU A 127 8.75 -6.03 -21.76
C GLU A 127 7.67 -6.90 -22.42
N GLU A 128 7.33 -8.05 -21.82
CA GLU A 128 6.32 -8.99 -22.34
C GLU A 128 4.89 -8.51 -22.13
N SER A 129 4.62 -7.70 -21.10
CA SER A 129 3.28 -7.16 -20.80
C SER A 129 2.73 -6.16 -21.84
N GLY A 130 3.59 -5.60 -22.69
CA GLY A 130 3.13 -4.79 -23.83
C GLY A 130 2.35 -3.53 -23.44
N LYS A 131 1.35 -3.17 -24.26
CA LYS A 131 0.59 -1.90 -24.15
C LYS A 131 -0.46 -1.90 -23.04
N ASP A 132 -1.01 -3.06 -22.68
CA ASP A 132 -2.17 -3.18 -21.78
C ASP A 132 -1.79 -3.03 -20.30
N GLY A 133 -0.48 -2.96 -20.00
CA GLY A 133 0.03 -2.93 -18.64
C GLY A 133 0.25 -4.33 -18.07
N ALA A 134 0.82 -4.39 -16.88
CA ALA A 134 1.18 -5.65 -16.25
C ALA A 134 0.29 -5.91 -15.04
N ASP A 135 -0.28 -7.12 -14.92
CA ASP A 135 -0.97 -7.50 -13.69
C ASP A 135 0.05 -7.62 -12.56
N PHE A 136 0.07 -6.59 -11.72
CA PHE A 136 0.98 -6.53 -10.58
C PHE A 136 0.74 -7.67 -9.58
N THR A 137 -0.49 -8.19 -9.48
CA THR A 137 -0.83 -9.30 -8.60
C THR A 137 -0.08 -10.56 -9.02
N GLU A 138 -0.05 -10.86 -10.32
CA GLU A 138 0.71 -11.98 -10.86
C GLU A 138 2.22 -11.79 -10.69
N ILE A 139 2.71 -10.58 -10.98
CA ILE A 139 4.11 -10.20 -10.77
C ILE A 139 4.51 -10.39 -9.31
N ASP A 140 3.77 -9.83 -8.36
CA ASP A 140 4.12 -9.89 -6.95
C ASP A 140 3.98 -11.31 -6.39
N ASN A 141 3.02 -12.10 -6.88
CA ASN A 141 2.92 -13.51 -6.51
C ASN A 141 4.12 -14.33 -6.98
N LYS A 142 4.63 -14.04 -8.18
CA LYS A 142 5.80 -14.72 -8.76
C LYS A 142 7.10 -14.30 -8.11
N PHE A 143 7.30 -13.00 -7.91
CA PHE A 143 8.59 -12.45 -7.51
C PHE A 143 8.71 -12.10 -6.03
N ARG A 144 7.58 -12.03 -5.30
CA ARG A 144 7.51 -11.60 -3.89
C ARG A 144 8.33 -10.34 -3.69
N ILE A 145 7.87 -9.23 -4.26
CA ILE A 145 8.60 -7.97 -4.22
C ILE A 145 8.54 -7.45 -2.77
N PRO A 146 9.68 -7.16 -2.11
CA PRO A 146 9.66 -6.72 -0.72
C PRO A 146 8.92 -5.38 -0.54
N PRO A 147 8.20 -5.17 0.56
CA PRO A 147 7.51 -3.90 0.84
C PRO A 147 8.43 -2.67 0.80
N ILE A 148 9.68 -2.81 1.25
CA ILE A 148 10.68 -1.72 1.19
C ILE A 148 11.01 -1.35 -0.26
N VAL A 149 11.07 -2.33 -1.17
CA VAL A 149 11.32 -2.10 -2.60
C VAL A 149 10.12 -1.39 -3.22
N LYS A 150 8.90 -1.83 -2.91
CA LYS A 150 7.66 -1.17 -3.35
C LYS A 150 7.58 0.28 -2.86
N CYS A 151 7.87 0.53 -1.58
CA CYS A 151 7.90 1.87 -1.00
C CYS A 151 8.82 2.81 -1.78
N LYS A 152 10.09 2.40 -1.97
CA LYS A 152 11.07 3.19 -2.73
C LYS A 152 10.60 3.44 -4.16
N ALA A 153 10.12 2.40 -4.83
CA ALA A 153 9.69 2.52 -6.21
C ALA A 153 8.48 3.46 -6.38
N ILE A 154 7.50 3.38 -5.47
CA ILE A 154 6.33 4.25 -5.47
C ILE A 154 6.75 5.69 -5.19
N LEU A 155 7.54 5.95 -4.14
CA LEU A 155 7.95 7.30 -3.76
C LEU A 155 8.80 7.98 -4.83
N ASP A 156 9.75 7.27 -5.46
CA ASP A 156 10.54 7.79 -6.59
C ASP A 156 9.69 8.04 -7.85
N THR A 157 8.50 7.43 -7.94
CA THR A 157 7.56 7.65 -9.05
C THR A 157 6.68 8.87 -8.82
N VAL A 158 6.18 9.07 -7.59
CA VAL A 158 5.12 10.06 -7.32
C VAL A 158 5.60 11.31 -6.58
N SER A 159 6.81 11.31 -6.01
CA SER A 159 7.31 12.39 -5.15
C SER A 159 8.74 12.80 -5.53
N ARG A 160 8.97 14.11 -5.58
CA ARG A 160 10.30 14.71 -5.79
C ARG A 160 10.99 15.14 -4.49
N ASP A 161 10.33 15.00 -3.34
CA ASP A 161 10.90 15.36 -2.04
C ASP A 161 11.76 14.20 -1.50
N GLU A 162 13.05 14.20 -1.85
CA GLU A 162 13.99 13.15 -1.44
C GLU A 162 14.11 13.04 0.08
N ARG A 163 14.06 14.16 0.81
CA ARG A 163 14.20 14.14 2.27
C ARG A 163 13.01 13.43 2.89
N LYS A 164 11.79 13.85 2.54
CA LYS A 164 10.56 13.24 3.05
C LYS A 164 10.46 11.78 2.60
N ASN A 165 10.83 11.46 1.36
CA ASN A 165 10.87 10.09 0.86
C ASN A 165 11.80 9.21 1.70
N ASN A 166 13.01 9.69 2.04
CA ASN A 166 13.94 8.95 2.88
C ASN A 166 13.42 8.73 4.31
N GLU A 167 12.76 9.72 4.90
CA GLU A 167 12.10 9.59 6.20
C GLU A 167 11.03 8.47 6.16
N PHE A 168 10.20 8.45 5.11
CA PHE A 168 9.19 7.41 4.93
C PHE A 168 9.77 6.01 4.63
N VAL A 169 10.84 5.93 3.85
CA VAL A 169 11.53 4.65 3.63
C VAL A 169 12.10 4.13 4.94
N ASN A 170 12.69 5.00 5.76
CA ASN A 170 13.26 4.61 7.05
C ASN A 170 12.21 4.09 8.03
N ILE A 171 11.02 4.71 8.11
CA ILE A 171 9.95 4.19 8.97
C ILE A 171 9.46 2.82 8.49
N VAL A 172 9.33 2.61 7.17
CA VAL A 172 8.95 1.32 6.59
C VAL A 172 10.01 0.25 6.90
N VAL A 173 11.30 0.56 6.76
CA VAL A 173 12.38 -0.36 7.13
C VAL A 173 12.26 -0.78 8.60
N ARG A 174 12.04 0.17 9.52
CA ARG A 174 11.90 -0.10 10.96
C ARG A 174 10.65 -0.93 11.26
N LEU A 175 9.51 -0.59 10.67
CA LEU A 175 8.25 -1.32 10.84
C LEU A 175 8.38 -2.78 10.39
N PHE A 176 8.91 -3.02 9.19
CA PHE A 176 9.07 -4.39 8.69
C PHE A 176 10.15 -5.17 9.43
N SER A 177 11.18 -4.49 9.97
CA SER A 177 12.12 -5.12 10.90
C SER A 177 11.41 -5.60 12.17
N ALA A 178 10.59 -4.75 12.81
CA ALA A 178 9.82 -5.11 13.99
C ALA A 178 8.85 -6.26 13.71
N ARG A 179 8.07 -6.18 12.61
CA ARG A 179 7.17 -7.26 12.18
C ARG A 179 7.91 -8.56 11.93
N ASN A 180 9.09 -8.51 11.30
CA ASN A 180 9.87 -9.71 11.01
C ASN A 180 10.43 -10.35 12.28
N SER A 181 10.84 -9.54 13.27
CA SER A 181 11.22 -10.05 14.58
C SER A 181 10.08 -10.81 15.26
N LEU A 182 8.82 -10.34 15.11
CA LEU A 182 7.64 -11.06 15.59
C LEU A 182 7.36 -12.35 14.80
N ALA A 183 7.37 -12.26 13.47
CA ALA A 183 7.05 -13.39 12.58
C ALA A 183 8.06 -14.54 12.69
N HIS A 184 9.32 -14.22 12.99
CA HIS A 184 10.38 -15.20 13.20
C HIS A 184 10.72 -15.38 14.69
N GLY A 185 9.82 -14.94 15.58
CA GLY A 185 10.02 -14.84 17.03
C GLY A 185 10.86 -15.98 17.59
N LYS A 186 12.06 -15.63 18.04
CA LYS A 186 12.95 -16.55 18.74
C LYS A 186 12.82 -16.31 20.24
N THR A 187 12.94 -17.37 21.01
CA THR A 187 13.21 -17.23 22.44
C THR A 187 14.54 -16.49 22.60
N GLU A 188 14.50 -15.30 23.18
CA GLU A 188 15.69 -14.47 23.41
C GLU A 188 16.18 -14.70 24.85
N SER A 189 17.47 -14.97 25.01
CA SER A 189 18.11 -14.97 26.33
C SER A 189 18.53 -13.55 26.65
N VAL A 190 17.82 -12.91 27.59
CA VAL A 190 18.10 -11.54 28.02
C VAL A 190 18.71 -11.56 29.41
N SER A 191 19.88 -10.92 29.55
CA SER A 191 20.55 -10.73 30.84
C SER A 191 20.66 -9.23 31.13
N ASN A 192 20.24 -8.82 32.32
CA ASN A 192 20.40 -7.45 32.81
C ASN A 192 21.15 -7.47 34.14
N THR A 193 22.09 -6.55 34.31
CA THR A 193 22.83 -6.36 35.57
C THR A 193 22.36 -5.05 36.18
N PHE A 194 21.93 -5.10 37.43
CA PHE A 194 21.44 -3.93 38.15
C PHE A 194 22.00 -3.89 39.57
N THR A 195 22.02 -2.70 40.16
CA THR A 195 22.41 -2.46 41.56
C THR A 195 21.23 -1.81 42.26
N ILE A 196 20.89 -2.30 43.45
CA ILE A 196 19.86 -1.72 44.31
C ILE A 196 20.59 -1.15 45.52
N ASP A 197 20.53 0.18 45.70
CA ASP A 197 21.14 0.90 46.82
C ASP A 197 20.16 0.99 48.01
N ASP A 198 19.43 -0.08 48.28
CA ASP A 198 18.38 -0.15 49.32
C ASP A 198 18.63 -1.34 50.25
N GLU A 199 18.43 -1.14 51.57
CA GLU A 199 18.69 -2.18 52.58
C GLU A 199 17.65 -3.32 52.53
N GLU A 200 16.44 -3.04 52.03
CA GLU A 200 15.37 -4.03 51.83
C GLU A 200 15.08 -4.20 50.33
N VAL A 201 15.56 -5.30 49.75
CA VAL A 201 15.26 -5.67 48.36
C VAL A 201 13.93 -6.42 48.31
N SER A 202 12.98 -5.90 47.54
CA SER A 202 11.71 -6.58 47.22
C SER A 202 11.77 -7.18 45.80
N PRO A 203 11.02 -8.25 45.49
CA PRO A 203 10.93 -8.76 44.13
C PRO A 203 10.48 -7.69 43.13
N GLU A 204 9.65 -6.74 43.55
CA GLU A 204 9.16 -5.63 42.72
C GLU A 204 10.24 -4.59 42.39
N SER A 205 11.33 -4.49 43.17
CA SER A 205 12.44 -3.57 42.89
C SER A 205 13.45 -4.13 41.88
N CYS A 206 13.33 -5.41 41.49
CA CYS A 206 14.12 -5.99 40.43
C CYS A 206 13.58 -5.55 39.05
N PRO A 207 14.39 -4.92 38.17
CA PRO A 207 13.94 -4.55 36.83
C PRO A 207 13.63 -5.81 36.00
N SER A 208 12.52 -5.75 35.26
CA SER A 208 12.14 -6.82 34.33
C SER A 208 13.11 -6.89 33.15
N VAL A 209 13.38 -8.10 32.67
CA VAL A 209 14.05 -8.30 31.39
C VAL A 209 13.07 -8.04 30.24
N ILE A 210 13.52 -7.34 29.20
CA ILE A 210 12.70 -7.00 28.04
C ILE A 210 13.41 -7.53 26.80
N ALA A 211 12.73 -8.36 26.01
CA ALA A 211 13.22 -8.84 24.73
C ALA A 211 13.25 -7.71 23.68
N SER A 212 14.15 -7.81 22.72
CA SER A 212 14.32 -6.77 21.69
C SER A 212 13.04 -6.55 20.85
N TRP A 213 12.28 -7.62 20.61
CA TRP A 213 10.98 -7.54 19.95
C TRP A 213 9.91 -6.88 20.83
N GLN A 214 9.95 -7.07 22.17
CA GLN A 214 9.03 -6.39 23.08
C GLN A 214 9.27 -4.88 23.05
N GLU A 215 10.55 -4.47 23.04
CA GLU A 215 10.90 -3.05 22.98
C GLU A 215 10.43 -2.40 21.68
N SER A 216 10.54 -3.12 20.55
CA SER A 216 10.07 -2.69 19.24
C SER A 216 8.55 -2.63 19.13
N CYS A 217 7.85 -3.36 20.00
CA CYS A 217 6.39 -3.40 20.11
C CYS A 217 5.88 -2.70 21.38
N SER A 218 6.64 -1.75 21.93
CA SER A 218 6.11 -0.84 22.94
C SER A 218 4.95 -0.02 22.36
N LEU A 219 3.98 0.34 23.20
CA LEU A 219 2.80 1.09 22.75
C LEU A 219 3.18 2.42 22.08
N GLU A 220 4.17 3.12 22.63
CA GLU A 220 4.71 4.37 22.05
C GLU A 220 5.23 4.16 20.62
N LYS A 221 6.09 3.15 20.40
CA LYS A 221 6.61 2.85 19.05
C LYS A 221 5.51 2.38 18.12
N ALA A 222 4.57 1.58 18.61
CA ALA A 222 3.42 1.12 17.82
C ALA A 222 2.53 2.28 17.35
N GLN A 223 2.24 3.24 18.24
CA GLN A 223 1.53 4.49 17.90
C GLN A 223 2.30 5.32 16.87
N SER A 224 3.61 5.46 17.05
CA SER A 224 4.48 6.17 16.10
C SER A 224 4.48 5.52 14.71
N TYR A 225 4.59 4.19 14.64
CA TYR A 225 4.49 3.45 13.39
C TYR A 225 3.14 3.66 12.72
N TYR A 226 2.04 3.47 13.46
CA TYR A 226 0.69 3.63 12.93
C TYR A 226 0.45 5.05 12.38
N GLY A 227 0.81 6.09 13.14
CA GLY A 227 0.64 7.48 12.73
C GLY A 227 1.46 7.84 11.49
N THR A 228 2.75 7.53 11.50
CA THR A 228 3.65 7.87 10.38
C THR A 228 3.32 7.08 9.12
N CYS A 229 2.95 5.80 9.25
CA CYS A 229 2.54 4.99 8.10
C CYS A 229 1.17 5.40 7.55
N THR A 230 0.26 5.89 8.39
CA THR A 230 -0.99 6.52 7.94
C THR A 230 -0.69 7.78 7.13
N GLU A 231 0.24 8.63 7.59
CA GLU A 231 0.68 9.80 6.83
C GLU A 231 1.28 9.40 5.48
N LEU A 232 2.15 8.39 5.45
CA LEU A 232 2.74 7.86 4.22
C LEU A 232 1.66 7.39 3.22
N VAL A 233 0.69 6.62 3.69
CA VAL A 233 -0.39 6.09 2.86
C VAL A 233 -1.21 7.24 2.25
N ASN A 234 -1.60 8.23 3.06
CA ASN A 234 -2.33 9.42 2.59
C ASN A 234 -1.47 10.26 1.63
N TYR A 235 -0.18 10.42 1.91
CA TYR A 235 0.76 11.14 1.06
C TYR A 235 0.88 10.49 -0.33
N ILE A 236 1.05 9.17 -0.38
CA ILE A 236 1.07 8.42 -1.63
C ILE A 236 -0.28 8.50 -2.33
N GLY A 237 -1.40 8.31 -1.62
CA GLY A 237 -2.75 8.35 -2.20
C GLY A 237 -3.03 9.67 -2.91
N LYS A 238 -2.72 10.78 -2.22
CA LYS A 238 -2.91 12.12 -2.78
C LYS A 238 -2.05 12.37 -4.01
N LEU A 239 -0.78 11.95 -4.00
CA LEU A 239 0.13 12.19 -5.13
C LEU A 239 -0.12 11.26 -6.32
N ALA A 240 -0.45 9.99 -6.05
CA ALA A 240 -0.59 8.96 -7.07
C ALA A 240 -1.97 9.03 -7.76
N LEU A 241 -3.04 9.16 -6.97
CA LEU A 241 -4.41 8.94 -7.41
C LEU A 241 -5.36 10.10 -7.05
N ASP A 242 -4.84 11.19 -6.46
CA ASP A 242 -5.64 12.28 -5.90
C ASP A 242 -6.61 11.85 -4.78
N GLU A 243 -6.34 10.70 -4.14
CA GLU A 243 -7.15 10.15 -3.05
C GLU A 243 -6.79 10.83 -1.71
N GLU A 244 -7.75 11.52 -1.09
CA GLU A 244 -7.52 12.24 0.17
C GLU A 244 -7.52 11.29 1.40
N HIS A 245 -8.35 10.23 1.35
CA HIS A 245 -8.58 9.34 2.48
C HIS A 245 -8.59 7.85 2.09
N PRO A 246 -7.48 7.31 1.55
CA PRO A 246 -7.38 5.92 1.10
C PRO A 246 -7.72 4.87 2.18
N LEU A 247 -7.56 5.21 3.47
CA LEU A 247 -7.84 4.28 4.58
C LEU A 247 -9.29 4.28 5.07
N LEU A 248 -10.18 5.14 4.53
CA LEU A 248 -11.59 5.21 4.95
C LEU A 248 -12.53 4.43 4.01
N THR A 249 -12.11 4.13 2.79
CA THR A 249 -12.90 3.37 1.81
C THR A 249 -12.70 1.88 2.03
N LEU A 250 -13.69 1.18 2.59
CA LEU A 250 -13.58 -0.25 2.91
C LEU A 250 -13.81 -1.19 1.71
N SER A 251 -14.64 -0.75 0.76
CA SER A 251 -14.94 -1.51 -0.47
C SER A 251 -15.57 -0.64 -1.56
N SER A 252 -15.51 -1.10 -2.81
CA SER A 252 -16.27 -0.60 -3.95
C SER A 252 -17.09 -1.74 -4.58
N GLN A 253 -18.25 -1.44 -5.19
CA GLN A 253 -19.10 -2.46 -5.81
C GLN A 253 -19.87 -1.87 -7.00
N VAL A 254 -19.91 -2.64 -8.10
CA VAL A 254 -20.71 -2.38 -9.29
C VAL A 254 -21.58 -3.60 -9.55
N SER A 255 -22.88 -3.38 -9.76
CA SER A 255 -23.86 -4.44 -10.05
C SER A 255 -24.53 -4.19 -11.39
N GLY A 256 -24.66 -5.23 -12.21
CA GLY A 256 -25.34 -5.20 -13.49
C GLY A 256 -26.46 -6.23 -13.56
N LEU A 257 -27.56 -5.90 -14.24
CA LEU A 257 -28.66 -6.81 -14.54
C LEU A 257 -28.76 -6.99 -16.06
N GLN A 258 -28.76 -8.24 -16.53
CA GLN A 258 -29.12 -8.58 -17.91
C GLN A 258 -30.58 -9.01 -17.97
N GLY A 259 -31.43 -8.11 -18.46
CA GLY A 259 -32.81 -8.43 -18.82
C GLY A 259 -32.91 -8.86 -20.29
N HIS A 260 -33.43 -10.05 -20.56
CA HIS A 260 -33.97 -10.35 -21.90
C HIS A 260 -35.24 -9.50 -22.11
N THR A 261 -35.13 -8.38 -22.82
CA THR A 261 -36.28 -7.72 -23.42
C THR A 261 -36.86 -8.63 -24.50
N LYS A 262 -37.77 -9.52 -24.10
CA LYS A 262 -38.64 -10.22 -25.03
C LYS A 262 -39.42 -9.15 -25.77
N HIS A 263 -39.24 -9.09 -27.10
CA HIS A 263 -39.90 -8.16 -28.01
C HIS A 263 -41.33 -7.80 -27.57
N LEU A 264 -41.55 -6.54 -27.19
CA LEU A 264 -42.84 -5.90 -27.36
C LEU A 264 -42.92 -5.45 -28.83
N ARG A 265 -43.11 -6.43 -29.72
CA ARG A 265 -43.83 -6.22 -30.96
C ARG A 265 -45.11 -7.03 -30.83
N GLU A 266 -46.22 -6.35 -31.14
CA GLU A 266 -47.59 -6.86 -31.32
C GLU A 266 -48.46 -6.93 -30.06
N ALA A 267 -49.22 -5.85 -29.84
CA ALA A 267 -50.67 -5.84 -30.06
C ALA A 267 -51.14 -4.41 -30.38
#